data_AF-E3NW67-F1
#
_entry.id   AF-E3NW67-F1
#
_cell.length_a   1.000
_cell.length_b   1.000
_cell.length_c   1.000
_cell.angle_alpha   90.00
_cell.angle_beta   90.00
_cell.angle_gamma   90.00
#
_symmetry.space_group_name_H-M   'P 1'
#
loop_
_entity.id
_entity.type
_entity.pdbx_description
1 polymer ?
#
loop_
_entity_poly.entity_id
_entity_poly.type
_entity_poly.pdbx_seq_one_letter_code
_entity_poly.pdbx_strand_id
1 'polypeptide(L)'
;MSEVSIVKKDTLTEDELTHILRDCPASLETVIYSSPPPNFQFRDNFRKIDYLFISDGSWVTIDNLLTMDGREIMMFKSSLTNIDINTFLKH
;
A
#
# COMPACT_ATOMS: atom_id res chain seq x y z
N MET A 1 -0.01 12.81 -19.93
CA MET A 1 -1.21 12.12 -19.43
C MET A 1 -0.71 11.29 -18.27
N SER A 2 -1.05 11.65 -17.04
CA SER A 2 -0.65 10.89 -15.86
C SER A 2 -1.47 9.60 -15.78
N GLU A 3 -0.79 8.48 -15.55
CA GLU A 3 -1.42 7.16 -15.48
C GLU A 3 -1.87 6.88 -14.04
N VAL A 4 -3.17 6.58 -13.88
CA VAL A 4 -3.82 6.25 -12.61
C VAL A 4 -4.23 4.79 -12.68
N SER A 5 -3.82 3.98 -11.70
CA SER A 5 -4.27 2.59 -11.58
C SER A 5 -5.33 2.45 -10.49
N ILE A 6 -6.52 1.98 -10.87
CA ILE A 6 -7.65 1.76 -9.96
C ILE A 6 -7.92 0.27 -9.86
N VAL A 7 -7.78 -0.29 -8.65
CA VAL A 7 -8.03 -1.71 -8.37
C VAL A 7 -9.34 -1.85 -7.60
N LYS A 8 -10.36 -2.39 -8.28
CA LYS A 8 -11.71 -2.64 -7.75
C LYS A 8 -12.08 -4.11 -7.95
N LYS A 9 -11.87 -4.89 -6.89
CA LYS A 9 -12.26 -6.31 -6.78
C LYS A 9 -12.61 -6.60 -5.32
N ASP A 10 -13.62 -7.42 -5.05
CA ASP A 10 -14.05 -7.68 -3.66
C ASP A 10 -12.92 -8.29 -2.80
N THR A 11 -12.11 -9.15 -3.39
CA THR A 11 -10.92 -9.74 -2.75
C THR A 11 -9.87 -10.04 -3.81
N LEU A 12 -8.62 -9.66 -3.53
CA LEU A 12 -7.45 -10.02 -4.34
C LEU A 12 -6.81 -11.28 -3.77
N THR A 13 -6.19 -12.10 -4.63
CA THR A 13 -5.26 -13.12 -4.16
C THR A 13 -3.97 -12.47 -3.66
N GLU A 14 -3.18 -13.22 -2.88
CA GLU A 14 -1.88 -12.76 -2.39
C GLU A 14 -0.94 -12.41 -3.54
N ASP A 15 -0.92 -13.23 -4.59
CA ASP A 15 -0.12 -12.99 -5.80
C ASP A 15 -0.59 -11.74 -6.57
N GLU A 16 -1.89 -11.55 -6.74
CA GLU A 16 -2.44 -10.36 -7.42
C GLU A 16 -2.06 -9.08 -6.67
N LEU A 17 -2.27 -9.05 -5.35
CA LEU A 17 -1.97 -7.89 -4.54
C LEU A 17 -0.45 -7.63 -4.49
N THR A 18 0.37 -8.67 -4.34
CA THR A 18 1.84 -8.54 -4.36
C THR A 18 2.31 -7.98 -5.70
N HIS A 19 1.80 -8.48 -6.81
CA HIS A 19 2.13 -7.99 -8.15
C HIS A 19 1.72 -6.53 -8.34
N ILE A 20 0.54 -6.11 -7.86
CA ILE A 20 0.12 -4.70 -7.93
C ILE A 20 1.08 -3.80 -7.14
N LEU A 21 1.42 -4.18 -5.91
CA LEU A 21 2.27 -3.36 -5.04
C LEU A 21 3.71 -3.25 -5.54
N ARG A 22 4.21 -4.32 -6.18
CA ARG A 22 5.56 -4.43 -6.72
C ARG A 22 5.71 -3.87 -8.14
N ASP A 23 4.76 -4.16 -9.03
CA ASP A 23 4.96 -4.06 -10.48
C ASP A 23 3.94 -3.17 -11.21
N CYS A 24 2.94 -2.60 -10.51
CA CYS A 24 1.91 -1.80 -11.17
C CYS A 24 2.53 -0.69 -12.03
N PRO A 25 2.06 -0.45 -13.27
CA PRO A 25 2.73 0.47 -14.20
C PRO A 25 2.51 1.96 -13.86
N ALA A 26 1.49 2.30 -13.04
CA ALA A 26 1.11 3.70 -12.81
C ALA A 26 2.15 4.48 -12.00
N SER A 27 2.99 5.31 -12.63
CA SER A 27 4.02 6.04 -11.88
C SER A 27 3.46 7.06 -10.88
N LEU A 28 2.23 7.56 -11.10
CA LEU A 28 1.67 8.67 -10.33
C LEU A 28 0.76 8.22 -9.18
N GLU A 29 -0.27 7.42 -9.48
CA GLU A 29 -1.36 7.15 -8.54
C GLU A 29 -1.80 5.69 -8.59
N THR A 30 -1.94 5.07 -7.42
CA THR A 30 -2.53 3.73 -7.27
C THR A 30 -3.56 3.75 -6.16
N VAL A 31 -4.77 3.30 -6.50
CA VAL A 31 -5.93 3.28 -5.60
C VAL A 31 -6.43 1.85 -5.45
N ILE A 32 -6.28 1.30 -4.25
CA ILE A 32 -6.67 -0.08 -3.91
C ILE A 32 -7.92 -0.03 -3.02
N TYR A 33 -9.05 -0.48 -3.58
CA TYR A 33 -10.31 -0.62 -2.83
C TYR A 33 -10.53 -2.01 -2.24
N SER A 34 -9.80 -3.00 -2.75
CA SER A 34 -9.94 -4.42 -2.39
C SER A 34 -9.48 -4.73 -0.97
N SER A 35 -10.18 -5.64 -0.30
CA SER A 35 -9.71 -6.22 0.96
C SER A 35 -8.52 -7.15 0.71
N PRO A 36 -7.53 -7.19 1.63
CA PRO A 36 -6.46 -8.17 1.55
C PRO A 36 -6.98 -9.60 1.76
N PRO A 37 -6.29 -10.63 1.25
CA PRO A 37 -6.57 -12.00 1.64
C PRO A 37 -6.22 -12.26 3.13
N PRO A 38 -6.79 -13.28 3.77
CA PRO A 38 -6.50 -13.60 5.17
C PRO A 38 -5.01 -13.85 5.41
N ASN A 39 -4.46 -13.25 6.47
CA ASN A 39 -3.04 -13.36 6.86
C ASN A 39 -2.03 -12.83 5.83
N PHE A 40 -2.47 -12.00 4.88
CA PHE A 40 -1.57 -11.37 3.91
C PHE A 40 -0.45 -10.61 4.59
N GLN A 41 0.78 -10.79 4.11
CA GLN A 41 1.94 -10.03 4.53
C GLN A 41 2.77 -9.64 3.31
N PHE A 42 2.86 -8.34 3.04
CA PHE A 42 3.74 -7.83 2.02
C PHE A 42 5.16 -7.73 2.57
N ARG A 43 6.09 -8.54 2.04
CA ARG A 43 7.48 -8.61 2.50
C ARG A 43 8.48 -7.99 1.53
N ASP A 44 8.00 -7.48 0.40
CA ASP A 44 8.83 -6.74 -0.54
C ASP A 44 8.79 -5.25 -0.25
N ASN A 45 9.59 -4.50 -0.99
CA ASN A 45 9.49 -3.05 -1.01
C ASN A 45 8.39 -2.63 -1.97
N PHE A 46 7.66 -1.58 -1.61
CA PHE A 46 6.80 -0.91 -2.57
C PHE A 46 7.64 -0.38 -3.73
N ARG A 47 7.06 -0.40 -4.93
CA ARG A 47 7.63 0.38 -6.04
C ARG A 47 7.57 1.87 -5.74
N LYS A 48 8.38 2.63 -6.46
CA LYS A 48 8.31 4.10 -6.44
C LYS A 48 6.94 4.56 -6.94
N ILE A 49 6.23 5.31 -6.11
CA ILE A 49 4.90 5.86 -6.43
C ILE A 49 4.69 7.21 -5.76
N ASP A 50 4.16 8.20 -6.49
CA ASP A 50 3.92 9.51 -5.89
C ASP A 50 2.75 9.48 -4.90
N TYR A 51 1.64 8.81 -5.23
CA TYR A 51 0.45 8.70 -4.39
C TYR A 51 -0.09 7.27 -4.28
N LEU A 52 -0.25 6.79 -3.05
CA LEU A 52 -0.84 5.48 -2.74
C LEU A 52 -2.08 5.64 -1.85
N PHE A 53 -3.23 5.18 -2.34
CA PHE A 53 -4.47 5.09 -1.58
C PHE A 53 -4.83 3.62 -1.28
N ILE A 54 -5.07 3.32 -0.01
CA ILE A 54 -5.45 1.97 0.47
C ILE A 54 -6.71 2.07 1.33
N SER A 55 -7.80 1.43 0.90
CA SER A 55 -9.05 1.37 1.66
C SER A 55 -8.99 0.47 2.90
N ASP A 56 -8.20 -0.61 2.83
CA ASP A 56 -7.99 -1.57 3.92
C ASP A 56 -6.50 -1.83 4.11
N GLY A 57 -5.89 -1.06 5.01
CA GLY A 57 -4.47 -1.10 5.34
C GLY A 57 -4.14 -1.97 6.54
N SER A 58 -5.02 -2.91 6.92
CA SER A 58 -4.81 -3.77 8.09
C SER A 58 -3.55 -4.66 8.01
N TRP A 59 -3.07 -4.92 6.79
CA TRP A 59 -1.87 -5.70 6.50
C TRP A 59 -0.59 -4.87 6.42
N VAL A 60 -0.70 -3.54 6.39
CA VAL A 60 0.46 -2.64 6.23
C VAL A 60 1.22 -2.56 7.56
N THR A 61 2.51 -2.87 7.50
CA THR A 61 3.42 -2.79 8.65
C THR A 61 4.23 -1.50 8.65
N ILE A 62 4.81 -1.16 9.80
CA ILE A 62 5.73 -0.01 9.89
C ILE A 62 6.95 -0.18 8.99
N ASP A 63 7.47 -1.41 8.85
CA ASP A 63 8.60 -1.69 7.97
C ASP A 63 8.25 -1.42 6.50
N ASN A 64 7.02 -1.73 6.08
CA ASN A 64 6.56 -1.39 4.73
C ASN A 64 6.59 0.13 4.51
N LEU A 65 6.22 0.95 5.51
CA LEU A 65 6.25 2.40 5.40
C LEU A 65 7.68 2.95 5.41
N LEU A 66 8.55 2.45 6.29
CA LEU A 66 9.94 2.89 6.41
C LEU A 66 10.80 2.54 5.18
N THR A 67 10.37 1.57 4.39
CA THR A 67 11.06 1.14 3.16
C THR A 67 10.42 1.68 1.88
N MET A 68 9.28 2.36 1.99
CA MET A 68 8.56 2.93 0.85
C MET A 68 9.27 4.18 0.31
N ASP A 69 9.47 4.25 -1.01
CA ASP A 69 9.87 5.48 -1.72
C ASP A 69 8.63 6.14 -2.35
N GLY A 70 7.78 6.70 -1.49
CA GLY A 70 6.54 7.37 -1.91
C GLY A 70 6.36 8.76 -1.29
N ARG A 71 5.67 9.67 -1.99
CA ARG A 71 5.48 11.05 -1.51
C ARG A 71 4.27 11.19 -0.61
N GLU A 72 3.17 10.55 -0.96
CA GLU A 72 1.90 10.66 -0.26
C GLU A 72 1.24 9.30 -0.12
N ILE A 73 0.76 9.02 1.10
CA ILE A 73 -0.02 7.82 1.41
C ILE A 73 -1.31 8.21 2.13
N MET A 74 -2.43 7.71 1.64
CA MET A 74 -3.73 7.78 2.30
C MET A 74 -4.21 6.36 2.60
N MET A 75 -4.42 6.05 3.87
CA MET A 75 -4.73 4.70 4.30
C MET A 75 -5.84 4.68 5.35
N PHE A 76 -6.78 3.75 5.18
CA PHE A 76 -7.89 3.47 6.10
C PHE A 76 -7.77 2.07 6.71
N LYS A 77 -8.48 1.83 7.82
CA LYS A 77 -8.52 0.54 8.56
C LYS A 77 -7.13 -0.04 8.89
N SER A 78 -6.18 0.85 9.17
CA SER A 78 -4.82 0.45 9.54
C SER A 78 -4.78 -0.29 10.87
N SER A 79 -3.83 -1.22 11.00
CA SER A 79 -3.45 -1.84 12.29
C SER A 79 -2.25 -1.15 12.95
N LEU A 80 -1.73 -0.08 12.35
CA LEU A 80 -0.62 0.70 12.92
C LEU A 80 -1.03 1.42 14.20
N THR A 81 -0.15 1.37 15.18
CA THR A 81 -0.32 2.06 16.46
C THR A 81 0.18 3.50 16.37
N ASN A 82 -0.15 4.31 17.38
CA ASN A 82 0.42 5.65 17.52
C ASN A 82 1.95 5.63 17.65
N ILE A 83 2.53 4.56 18.18
CA ILE A 83 3.99 4.38 18.26
C ILE A 83 4.58 4.19 16.87
N ASP A 84 3.95 3.37 16.03
CA ASP A 84 4.37 3.15 14.65
C ASP A 84 4.31 4.44 13.82
N ILE A 85 3.19 5.16 13.91
CA ILE A 85 3.03 6.45 13.20
C ILE A 85 4.07 7.47 13.67
N ASN A 86 4.32 7.58 14.98
CA ASN A 86 5.36 8.46 15.51
C ASN A 86 6.78 8.05 15.09
N THR A 87 7.00 6.76 14.83
CA THR A 87 8.27 6.25 14.32
C THR A 87 8.44 6.65 12.86
N PHE A 88 7.39 6.46 12.04
CA PHE A 88 7.38 6.85 10.63
C PHE A 88 7.59 8.36 10.43
N LEU A 89 6.89 9.21 11.19
CA LEU A 89 6.98 10.68 11.04
C LEU A 89 8.35 11.27 11.42
N LYS A 90 9.20 10.51 12.11
CA LYS A 90 10.55 10.93 12.51
C LYS A 90 11.64 10.47 11.54
N HIS A 91 11.31 9.57 10.61
CA HIS A 91 12.20 9.06 9.58
C HIS A 91 12.47 10.14 8.54
#